data_AF-E1Y802-F1
#
_entry.id   AF-E1Y802-F1
#
_cell.length_a   1.000
_cell.length_b   1.000
_cell.length_c   1.000
_cell.angle_alpha   90.00
_cell.angle_beta   90.00
_cell.angle_gamma   90.00
#
_symmetry.space_group_name_H-M   'P 1'
#
loop_
_entity.id
_entity.type
_entity.pdbx_description
1 polymer ?
#
loop_
_entity_poly.entity_id
_entity_poly.type
_entity_poly.pdbx_seq_one_letter_code
_entity_poly.pdbx_strand_id
1 'polypeptide(L)'
;MKNSFGTKAIIKLDNQEVTYFSLNKLADAGFNNLSRFPVCIKILLENLIRNEDGLLFTEKDINNLASWDIDKESFELPFMPARVLLQDFTGIPAIVDLAAMRDAANRLYGDPSKINPRIPSELVIDHSVQVDSFGKTTSLEENIYHEFKRNSERYTFLKWGQKNFDNFRVVPPATGICHQVNLEYLARVVFIKETGSTNTVFPDSVFGLDSHTTMINGAGVLGWGVGGIEAEAVMLGNPYYLLSPQVLGFKLTGKLSDQATATDLVLYITELLRKKALWENL
;
A
#
# COMPACT_ATOMS: atom_id res chain seq x y z
N MET A 1 -11.84 16.90 9.90
CA MET A 1 -12.43 15.59 9.56
C MET A 1 -13.86 15.59 10.03
N LYS A 2 -14.78 15.24 9.13
CA LYS A 2 -16.15 14.92 9.51
C LYS A 2 -16.16 13.57 10.25
N ASN A 3 -17.26 13.29 10.92
CA ASN A 3 -17.47 12.05 11.67
C ASN A 3 -18.97 11.77 11.71
N SER A 4 -19.59 11.70 10.53
CA SER A 4 -21.04 11.79 10.36
C SER A 4 -21.78 10.64 11.07
N PHE A 5 -21.12 9.49 11.21
CA PHE A 5 -21.66 8.30 11.88
C PHE A 5 -21.14 8.12 13.32
N GLY A 6 -20.44 9.09 13.89
CA GLY A 6 -19.95 9.00 15.28
C GLY A 6 -18.93 7.88 15.53
N THR A 7 -18.21 7.41 14.50
CA THR A 7 -17.34 6.23 14.55
C THR A 7 -16.03 6.46 15.32
N LYS A 8 -15.59 7.71 15.47
CA LYS A 8 -14.42 8.05 16.28
C LYS A 8 -14.56 7.49 17.71
N ALA A 9 -13.57 6.72 18.13
CA ALA A 9 -13.48 6.09 19.43
C ALA A 9 -12.06 6.23 19.99
N ILE A 10 -11.93 6.08 21.30
CA ILE A 10 -10.64 6.07 22.00
C ILE A 10 -10.47 4.69 22.62
N ILE A 11 -9.29 4.11 22.45
CA ILE A 11 -8.87 2.89 23.15
C ILE A 11 -7.69 3.22 24.06
N LYS A 12 -7.78 2.77 25.32
CA LYS A 12 -6.70 2.85 26.30
C LYS A 12 -5.78 1.66 26.09
N LEU A 13 -4.55 1.93 25.70
CA LEU A 13 -3.44 0.98 25.75
C LEU A 13 -2.62 1.25 27.01
N ASP A 14 -1.82 0.29 27.46
CA ASP A 14 -1.14 0.31 28.76
C ASP A 14 -0.44 1.64 29.08
N ASN A 15 0.14 2.30 28.07
CA ASN A 15 0.92 3.53 28.23
C ASN A 15 0.38 4.74 27.44
N GLN A 16 -0.75 4.62 26.72
CA GLN A 16 -1.28 5.73 25.92
C GLN A 16 -2.76 5.56 25.55
N GLU A 17 -3.45 6.69 25.39
CA GLU A 17 -4.75 6.73 24.72
C GLU A 17 -4.55 6.97 23.23
N VAL A 18 -5.15 6.13 22.41
CA VAL A 18 -5.14 6.29 20.95
C VAL A 18 -6.56 6.38 20.41
N THR A 19 -6.74 7.25 19.42
CA THR A 19 -7.96 7.38 18.64
C THR A 19 -7.99 6.29 17.56
N TYR A 20 -9.15 5.70 17.30
CA TYR A 20 -9.39 4.87 16.12
C TYR A 20 -10.82 5.08 15.62
N PHE A 21 -11.11 4.62 14.40
CA PHE A 21 -12.45 4.72 13.82
C PHE A 21 -13.13 3.34 13.88
N SER A 22 -14.16 3.22 14.70
CA SER A 22 -14.77 1.95 15.08
C SER A 22 -15.87 1.52 14.10
N LEU A 23 -15.68 0.34 13.49
CA LEU A 23 -16.72 -0.32 12.70
C LEU A 23 -17.91 -0.78 13.57
N ASN A 24 -17.71 -1.04 14.86
CA ASN A 24 -18.82 -1.39 15.76
C ASN A 24 -19.73 -0.18 15.99
N LYS A 25 -19.16 1.02 16.14
CA LYS A 25 -19.97 2.25 16.22
C LYS A 25 -20.69 2.55 14.91
N LEU A 26 -20.09 2.20 13.77
CA LEU A 26 -20.78 2.27 12.50
C LEU A 26 -21.96 1.29 12.45
N ALA A 27 -21.81 0.09 13.02
CA ALA A 27 -22.93 -0.84 13.15
C ALA A 27 -24.04 -0.28 14.05
N ASP A 28 -23.68 0.34 15.19
CA ASP A 28 -24.64 1.02 16.09
C ASP A 28 -25.38 2.17 15.38
N ALA A 29 -24.79 2.76 14.34
CA ALA A 29 -25.40 3.80 13.49
C ALA A 29 -26.37 3.24 12.42
N GLY A 30 -26.63 1.93 12.40
CA GLY A 30 -27.65 1.29 11.55
C GLY A 30 -27.13 0.22 10.59
N PHE A 31 -25.81 -0.05 10.55
CA PHE A 31 -25.19 -1.02 9.63
C PHE A 31 -24.91 -2.36 10.32
N ASN A 32 -25.94 -3.14 10.62
CA ASN A 32 -25.81 -4.32 11.49
C ASN A 32 -25.04 -5.52 10.90
N ASN A 33 -24.78 -5.55 9.59
CA ASN A 33 -24.17 -6.70 8.91
C ASN A 33 -22.65 -6.65 8.77
N LEU A 34 -21.98 -5.59 9.28
CA LEU A 34 -20.55 -5.39 9.10
C LEU A 34 -19.67 -6.52 9.65
N SER A 35 -20.14 -7.25 10.68
CA SER A 35 -19.41 -8.39 11.24
C SER A 35 -19.17 -9.51 10.23
N ARG A 36 -20.08 -9.68 9.26
CA ARG A 36 -20.02 -10.71 8.20
C ARG A 36 -19.17 -10.29 7.00
N PHE A 37 -18.77 -9.02 6.90
CA PHE A 37 -18.00 -8.55 5.77
C PHE A 37 -16.62 -9.21 5.70
N PRO A 38 -16.12 -9.49 4.48
CA PRO A 38 -14.73 -9.87 4.29
C PRO A 38 -13.78 -8.83 4.89
N VAL A 39 -12.62 -9.28 5.37
CA VAL A 39 -11.64 -8.40 6.05
C VAL A 39 -11.17 -7.26 5.13
N CYS A 40 -10.98 -7.52 3.83
CA CYS A 40 -10.63 -6.49 2.86
C CYS A 40 -11.70 -5.39 2.76
N ILE A 41 -13.00 -5.73 2.73
CA ILE A 41 -14.08 -4.74 2.75
C ILE A 41 -14.10 -3.94 4.06
N LYS A 42 -13.80 -4.58 5.19
CA LYS A 42 -13.68 -3.88 6.50
C LYS A 42 -12.53 -2.87 6.50
N ILE A 43 -11.40 -3.18 5.86
CA ILE A 43 -10.27 -2.25 5.72
C ILE A 43 -10.65 -1.08 4.80
N LEU A 44 -11.33 -1.33 3.68
CA LEU A 44 -11.85 -0.27 2.82
C LEU A 44 -12.84 0.64 3.59
N LEU A 45 -13.72 0.06 4.39
CA LEU A 45 -14.69 0.81 5.18
C LEU A 45 -14.05 1.65 6.27
N GLU A 46 -13.03 1.11 6.97
CA GLU A 46 -12.18 1.88 7.89
C GLU A 46 -11.54 3.08 7.19
N ASN A 47 -11.03 2.86 5.96
CA ASN A 47 -10.40 3.91 5.17
C ASN A 47 -11.36 5.05 4.87
N LEU A 48 -12.60 4.73 4.48
CA LEU A 48 -13.63 5.73 4.20
C LEU A 48 -14.00 6.54 5.45
N ILE A 49 -14.30 5.88 6.57
CA ILE A 49 -14.73 6.56 7.79
C ILE A 49 -13.63 7.42 8.42
N ARG A 50 -12.36 7.00 8.31
CA ARG A 50 -11.23 7.76 8.84
C ARG A 50 -10.90 8.98 7.99
N ASN A 51 -11.03 8.88 6.67
CA ASN A 51 -10.68 9.97 5.76
C ASN A 51 -11.84 10.92 5.44
N GLU A 52 -13.02 10.73 6.05
CA GLU A 52 -14.22 11.55 5.78
C GLU A 52 -13.95 13.07 5.89
N ASP A 53 -14.06 13.75 4.75
CA ASP A 53 -13.89 15.20 4.62
C ASP A 53 -15.13 15.89 4.01
N GLY A 54 -16.06 15.10 3.45
CA GLY A 54 -17.26 15.58 2.79
C GLY A 54 -17.03 16.12 1.38
N LEU A 55 -15.84 15.93 0.81
CA LEU A 55 -15.48 16.31 -0.55
C LEU A 55 -14.94 15.11 -1.34
N LEU A 56 -13.77 14.60 -0.93
CA LEU A 56 -13.13 13.45 -1.57
C LEU A 56 -13.64 12.14 -0.97
N PHE A 57 -13.90 12.14 0.33
CA PHE A 57 -14.49 11.03 1.08
C PHE A 57 -15.79 11.50 1.70
N THR A 58 -16.90 10.99 1.16
CA THR A 58 -18.24 11.48 1.48
C THR A 58 -19.02 10.47 2.32
N GLU A 59 -20.06 10.99 3.00
CA GLU A 59 -21.04 10.16 3.70
C GLU A 59 -21.70 9.13 2.76
N LYS A 60 -21.88 9.50 1.47
CA LYS A 60 -22.43 8.60 0.45
C LYS A 60 -21.53 7.39 0.21
N ASP A 61 -20.22 7.60 0.14
CA ASP A 61 -19.26 6.51 -0.07
C ASP A 61 -19.31 5.51 1.09
N ILE A 62 -19.38 6.03 2.33
CA ILE A 62 -19.52 5.21 3.55
C ILE A 62 -20.83 4.43 3.52
N ASN A 63 -21.96 5.08 3.22
CA ASN A 63 -23.28 4.44 3.13
C ASN A 63 -23.29 3.30 2.08
N ASN A 64 -22.72 3.57 0.90
CA ASN A 64 -22.67 2.60 -0.20
C ASN A 64 -21.87 1.36 0.19
N LEU A 65 -20.66 1.54 0.74
CA LEU A 65 -19.81 0.42 1.13
C LEU A 65 -20.30 -0.29 2.40
N ALA A 66 -20.88 0.43 3.36
CA ALA A 66 -21.49 -0.19 4.54
C ALA A 66 -22.73 -1.04 4.18
N SER A 67 -23.32 -0.80 3.00
CA SER A 67 -24.42 -1.57 2.40
C SER A 67 -23.95 -2.53 1.29
N TRP A 68 -22.65 -2.79 1.21
CA TRP A 68 -22.03 -3.66 0.21
C TRP A 68 -22.64 -5.06 0.23
N ASP A 69 -22.92 -5.55 -0.96
CA ASP A 69 -23.45 -6.88 -1.22
C ASP A 69 -22.81 -7.39 -2.52
N ILE A 70 -22.52 -8.69 -2.58
CA ILE A 70 -21.84 -9.32 -3.71
C ILE A 70 -22.69 -9.32 -4.98
N ASP A 71 -24.02 -9.32 -4.83
CA ASP A 71 -24.98 -9.38 -5.93
C ASP A 71 -25.35 -7.98 -6.48
N LYS A 72 -24.83 -6.90 -5.87
CA LYS A 72 -25.08 -5.53 -6.33
C LYS A 72 -24.06 -5.09 -7.37
N GLU A 73 -24.48 -4.16 -8.22
CA GLU A 73 -23.59 -3.49 -9.16
C GLU A 73 -22.43 -2.81 -8.43
N SER A 74 -21.25 -2.88 -9.04
CA SER A 74 -20.07 -2.20 -8.54
C SER A 74 -20.27 -0.69 -8.60
N PHE A 75 -19.81 0.02 -7.58
CA PHE A 75 -19.79 1.48 -7.54
C PHE A 75 -18.37 1.98 -7.34
N GLU A 76 -18.09 3.18 -7.79
CA GLU A 76 -16.81 3.84 -7.56
C GLU A 76 -16.69 4.32 -6.12
N LEU A 77 -15.52 4.12 -5.50
CA LEU A 77 -15.20 4.65 -4.18
C LEU A 77 -13.75 5.15 -4.11
N PRO A 78 -13.48 6.19 -3.30
CA PRO A 78 -12.13 6.65 -3.04
C PRO A 78 -11.40 5.73 -2.06
N PHE A 79 -10.10 5.59 -2.23
CA PHE A 79 -9.22 4.90 -1.30
C PHE A 79 -7.87 5.62 -1.18
N MET A 80 -7.43 5.84 0.06
CA MET A 80 -6.14 6.44 0.37
C MET A 80 -5.28 5.41 1.13
N PRO A 81 -4.29 4.74 0.50
CA PRO A 81 -3.44 3.79 1.21
C PRO A 81 -2.65 4.49 2.32
N ALA A 82 -2.19 3.71 3.29
CA ALA A 82 -1.37 4.22 4.38
C ALA A 82 0.03 4.63 3.91
N ARG A 83 0.55 3.99 2.85
CA ARG A 83 1.90 4.20 2.30
C ARG A 83 2.01 3.75 0.84
N VAL A 84 3.14 4.11 0.21
CA VAL A 84 3.53 3.67 -1.14
C VAL A 84 4.88 2.95 -1.09
N LEU A 85 4.98 1.84 -1.82
CA LEU A 85 6.20 1.05 -2.03
C LEU A 85 6.70 1.24 -3.46
N LEU A 86 7.97 1.54 -3.63
CA LEU A 86 8.59 1.72 -4.94
C LEU A 86 9.75 0.73 -5.09
N GLN A 87 10.02 0.32 -6.32
CA GLN A 87 11.26 -0.36 -6.71
C GLN A 87 12.04 0.53 -7.67
N ASP A 88 13.35 0.32 -7.88
CA ASP A 88 14.21 1.30 -8.53
C ASP A 88 13.95 1.52 -10.04
N PHE A 89 13.36 0.57 -10.77
CA PHE A 89 13.01 0.75 -12.19
C PHE A 89 11.83 1.69 -12.39
N THR A 90 10.78 1.57 -11.57
CA THR A 90 9.57 2.41 -11.68
C THR A 90 9.61 3.62 -10.75
N GLY A 91 10.34 3.51 -9.64
CA GLY A 91 10.47 4.57 -8.64
C GLY A 91 11.38 5.70 -9.10
N ILE A 92 12.43 5.45 -9.88
CA ILE A 92 13.26 6.54 -10.43
C ILE A 92 12.43 7.47 -11.33
N PRO A 93 11.69 6.97 -12.34
CA PRO A 93 10.74 7.79 -13.10
C PRO A 93 9.79 8.60 -12.20
N ALA A 94 9.19 7.98 -11.19
CA ALA A 94 8.29 8.70 -10.28
C ALA A 94 8.96 9.85 -9.51
N ILE A 95 10.21 9.68 -9.07
CA ILE A 95 10.97 10.76 -8.42
C ILE A 95 11.39 11.84 -9.44
N VAL A 96 11.68 11.46 -10.68
CA VAL A 96 11.90 12.43 -11.78
C VAL A 96 10.63 13.24 -12.02
N ASP A 97 9.46 12.62 -12.04
CA ASP A 97 8.19 13.30 -12.25
C ASP A 97 7.86 14.26 -11.10
N LEU A 98 8.12 13.87 -9.84
CA LEU A 98 8.01 14.79 -8.70
C LEU A 98 8.98 15.98 -8.80
N ALA A 99 10.21 15.76 -9.28
CA ALA A 99 11.17 16.84 -9.51
C ALA A 99 10.69 17.78 -10.62
N ALA A 100 10.19 17.24 -11.73
CA ALA A 100 9.62 18.03 -12.83
C ALA A 100 8.37 18.82 -12.38
N MET A 101 7.53 18.22 -11.54
CA MET A 101 6.39 18.89 -10.91
C MET A 101 6.83 20.03 -10.00
N ARG A 102 7.94 19.89 -9.25
CA ARG A 102 8.53 20.99 -8.46
C ARG A 102 8.97 22.15 -9.35
N ASP A 103 9.63 21.87 -10.47
CA ASP A 103 10.01 22.91 -11.43
C ASP A 103 8.77 23.63 -11.99
N ALA A 104 7.72 22.88 -12.34
CA ALA A 104 6.46 23.46 -12.80
C ALA A 104 5.77 24.31 -11.72
N ALA A 105 5.68 23.81 -10.48
CA ALA A 105 5.08 24.52 -9.35
C ALA A 105 5.84 25.80 -9.01
N ASN A 106 7.18 25.79 -9.09
CA ASN A 106 7.99 26.98 -8.91
C ASN A 106 7.72 28.03 -10.01
N ARG A 107 7.66 27.61 -11.29
CA ARG A 107 7.36 28.52 -12.41
C ARG A 107 5.96 29.14 -12.32
N LEU A 108 4.96 28.36 -11.90
CA LEU A 108 3.55 28.79 -11.90
C LEU A 108 3.14 29.50 -10.62
N TYR A 109 3.65 29.05 -9.47
CA TYR A 109 3.15 29.44 -8.15
C TYR A 109 4.25 29.92 -7.18
N GLY A 110 5.53 29.86 -7.58
CA GLY A 110 6.67 30.33 -6.79
C GLY A 110 7.01 29.48 -5.55
N ASP A 111 6.36 28.34 -5.37
CA ASP A 111 6.57 27.47 -4.20
C ASP A 111 6.60 25.99 -4.61
N PRO A 112 7.79 25.40 -4.81
CA PRO A 112 7.93 23.98 -5.14
C PRO A 112 7.66 23.06 -3.95
N SER A 113 7.67 23.57 -2.70
CA SER A 113 7.58 22.73 -1.50
C SER A 113 6.22 22.01 -1.37
N LYS A 114 5.19 22.52 -2.06
CA LYS A 114 3.87 21.90 -2.12
C LYS A 114 3.87 20.55 -2.85
N ILE A 115 4.87 20.29 -3.69
CA ILE A 115 5.07 18.99 -4.33
C ILE A 115 5.95 18.16 -3.40
N ASN A 116 5.29 17.39 -2.53
CA ASN A 116 5.93 16.49 -1.60
C ASN A 116 5.02 15.30 -1.27
N PRO A 117 5.58 14.08 -1.09
CA PRO A 117 4.83 12.95 -0.57
C PRO A 117 4.18 13.26 0.80
N ARG A 118 2.87 13.05 0.89
CA ARG A 118 2.04 13.25 2.09
C ARG A 118 1.88 12.00 2.94
N ILE A 119 2.18 10.85 2.34
CA ILE A 119 2.21 9.55 3.01
C ILE A 119 3.60 8.93 2.85
N PRO A 120 4.02 8.04 3.78
CA PRO A 120 5.28 7.33 3.66
C PRO A 120 5.44 6.69 2.29
N SER A 121 6.56 6.97 1.64
CA SER A 121 6.90 6.51 0.31
C SER A 121 8.29 5.88 0.37
N GLU A 122 8.35 4.57 0.15
CA GLU A 122 9.51 3.77 0.51
C GLU A 122 10.02 3.04 -0.73
N LEU A 123 11.21 3.40 -1.20
CA LEU A 123 11.83 2.82 -2.38
C LEU A 123 12.86 1.77 -1.97
N VAL A 124 12.77 0.57 -2.52
CA VAL A 124 13.77 -0.49 -2.37
C VAL A 124 14.58 -0.61 -3.66
N ILE A 125 15.91 -0.63 -3.53
CA ILE A 125 16.82 -0.85 -4.67
C ILE A 125 17.13 -2.35 -4.75
N ASP A 126 16.52 -3.04 -5.71
CA ASP A 126 16.63 -4.49 -5.86
C ASP A 126 16.63 -4.98 -7.32
N HIS A 127 16.24 -4.16 -8.30
CA HIS A 127 16.20 -4.54 -9.72
C HIS A 127 17.51 -4.20 -10.47
N SER A 128 18.49 -3.62 -9.79
CA SER A 128 19.76 -3.19 -10.39
C SER A 128 20.86 -4.23 -10.40
N VAL A 129 20.82 -5.21 -9.49
CA VAL A 129 21.86 -6.24 -9.35
C VAL A 129 21.73 -7.29 -10.45
N GLN A 130 22.86 -7.72 -11.00
CA GLN A 130 22.94 -8.76 -12.01
C GLN A 130 23.91 -9.86 -11.54
N VAL A 131 23.70 -11.07 -12.03
CA VAL A 131 24.58 -12.21 -11.73
C VAL A 131 25.73 -12.23 -12.76
N ASP A 132 26.69 -11.32 -12.60
CA ASP A 132 27.91 -11.27 -13.44
C ASP A 132 28.90 -12.38 -13.07
N SER A 133 28.94 -12.74 -11.79
CA SER A 133 29.76 -13.80 -11.19
C SER A 133 28.89 -14.73 -10.35
N PHE A 134 29.14 -16.03 -10.43
CA PHE A 134 28.44 -17.07 -9.66
C PHE A 134 29.39 -18.20 -9.23
N GLY A 135 29.02 -18.91 -8.16
CA GLY A 135 29.71 -20.13 -7.71
C GLY A 135 31.07 -19.91 -7.02
N LYS A 136 31.45 -18.67 -6.69
CA LYS A 136 32.68 -18.34 -5.96
C LYS A 136 32.36 -17.63 -4.65
N THR A 137 33.27 -17.70 -3.69
CA THR A 137 33.16 -16.96 -2.42
C THR A 137 33.18 -15.44 -2.62
N THR A 138 33.78 -14.95 -3.71
CA THR A 138 33.87 -13.52 -4.06
C THR A 138 32.72 -13.01 -4.93
N SER A 139 31.82 -13.90 -5.40
CA SER A 139 30.80 -13.52 -6.39
C SER A 139 29.86 -12.42 -5.91
N LEU A 140 29.52 -12.37 -4.62
CA LEU A 140 28.66 -11.31 -4.06
C LEU A 140 29.33 -9.93 -4.18
N GLU A 141 30.58 -9.82 -3.75
CA GLU A 141 31.35 -8.57 -3.80
C GLU A 141 31.58 -8.10 -5.24
N GLU A 142 31.89 -9.05 -6.14
CA GLU A 142 32.04 -8.78 -7.57
C GLU A 142 30.74 -8.22 -8.19
N ASN A 143 29.60 -8.84 -7.90
CA ASN A 143 28.29 -8.40 -8.43
C ASN A 143 27.89 -7.02 -7.87
N ILE A 144 28.09 -6.79 -6.56
CA ILE A 144 27.83 -5.47 -5.94
C ILE A 144 28.72 -4.39 -6.57
N TYR A 145 30.01 -4.68 -6.79
CA TYR A 145 30.92 -3.74 -7.44
C TYR A 145 30.44 -3.35 -8.84
N HIS A 146 30.03 -4.34 -9.65
CA HIS A 146 29.51 -4.09 -10.99
C HIS A 146 28.19 -3.32 -10.98
N GLU A 147 27.28 -3.65 -10.06
CA GLU A 147 26.02 -2.95 -9.84
C GLU A 147 26.26 -1.46 -9.56
N PHE A 148 27.11 -1.13 -8.58
CA PHE A 148 27.42 0.26 -8.23
C PHE A 148 28.08 1.03 -9.38
N LYS A 149 29.01 0.38 -10.10
CA LYS A 149 29.67 0.98 -11.26
C LYS A 149 28.69 1.34 -12.38
N ARG A 150 27.67 0.51 -12.60
CA ARG A 150 26.66 0.70 -13.67
C ARG A 150 25.57 1.71 -13.28
N ASN A 151 25.23 1.81 -11.99
CA ASN A 151 24.06 2.55 -11.52
C ASN A 151 24.39 3.77 -10.66
N SER A 152 25.65 4.24 -10.65
CA SER A 152 26.11 5.32 -9.78
C SER A 152 25.29 6.61 -9.90
N GLU A 153 24.89 6.98 -11.12
CA GLU A 153 24.05 8.17 -11.37
C GLU A 153 22.65 8.00 -10.78
N ARG A 154 22.01 6.84 -11.03
CA ARG A 154 20.70 6.47 -10.50
C ARG A 154 20.69 6.53 -8.97
N TYR A 155 21.71 5.98 -8.31
CA TYR A 155 21.80 6.01 -6.85
C TYR A 155 22.07 7.41 -6.30
N THR A 156 22.88 8.21 -7.01
CA THR A 156 23.10 9.61 -6.64
C THR A 156 21.79 10.40 -6.72
N PHE A 157 20.98 10.17 -7.75
CA PHE A 157 19.66 10.77 -7.91
C PHE A 157 18.68 10.34 -6.81
N LEU A 158 18.60 9.05 -6.48
CA LEU A 158 17.76 8.56 -5.39
C LEU A 158 18.18 9.12 -4.02
N LYS A 159 19.49 9.24 -3.78
CA LYS A 159 20.03 9.86 -2.56
C LYS A 159 19.68 11.35 -2.49
N TRP A 160 19.70 12.06 -3.63
CA TRP A 160 19.18 13.42 -3.71
C TRP A 160 17.67 13.44 -3.39
N GLY A 161 16.87 12.54 -3.95
CA GLY A 161 15.44 12.44 -3.68
C GLY A 161 15.15 12.26 -2.19
N GLN A 162 15.81 11.30 -1.53
CA GLN A 162 15.67 11.06 -0.08
C GLN A 162 15.99 12.30 0.77
N LYS A 163 16.93 13.14 0.34
CA LYS A 163 17.30 14.36 1.06
C LYS A 163 16.30 15.49 0.86
N ASN A 164 15.59 15.52 -0.27
CA ASN A 164 14.79 16.67 -0.71
C ASN A 164 13.28 16.46 -0.60
N PHE A 165 12.80 15.23 -0.41
CA PHE A 165 11.39 14.92 -0.21
C PHE A 165 11.14 14.40 1.20
N ASP A 166 10.22 15.03 1.94
CA ASP A 166 9.77 14.49 3.22
C ASP A 166 8.94 13.22 2.99
N ASN A 167 8.88 12.36 3.99
CA ASN A 167 8.21 11.05 3.92
C ASN A 167 8.77 10.10 2.84
N PHE A 168 9.87 10.43 2.18
CA PHE A 168 10.52 9.57 1.21
C PHE A 168 11.76 8.88 1.81
N ARG A 169 11.80 7.54 1.74
CA ARG A 169 12.90 6.73 2.25
C ARG A 169 13.40 5.77 1.17
N VAL A 170 14.70 5.57 1.10
CA VAL A 170 15.39 4.64 0.20
C VAL A 170 16.06 3.55 1.02
N VAL A 171 15.73 2.29 0.75
CA VAL A 171 16.45 1.11 1.21
C VAL A 171 17.60 0.85 0.23
N PRO A 172 18.86 0.82 0.70
CA PRO A 172 20.02 0.71 -0.17
C PRO A 172 20.12 -0.66 -0.86
N PRO A 173 20.91 -0.77 -1.95
CA PRO A 173 21.14 -2.04 -2.64
C PRO A 173 21.76 -3.09 -1.70
N ALA A 174 21.66 -4.36 -2.09
CA ALA A 174 22.15 -5.51 -1.34
C ALA A 174 21.53 -5.71 0.07
N THR A 175 20.38 -5.07 0.35
CA THR A 175 19.62 -5.27 1.60
C THR A 175 18.60 -6.42 1.49
N GLY A 176 18.05 -6.64 0.28
CA GLY A 176 17.04 -7.66 0.02
C GLY A 176 16.16 -7.28 -1.17
N ILE A 177 15.14 -8.10 -1.44
CA ILE A 177 14.16 -7.89 -2.52
C ILE A 177 12.97 -7.09 -1.97
N CYS A 178 12.39 -6.21 -2.78
CA CYS A 178 11.35 -5.25 -2.43
C CYS A 178 10.24 -5.85 -1.55
N HIS A 179 9.64 -6.97 -1.98
CA HIS A 179 8.52 -7.58 -1.27
C HIS A 179 8.92 -8.32 0.02
N GLN A 180 10.14 -8.87 0.07
CA GLN A 180 10.66 -9.50 1.28
C GLN A 180 11.00 -8.45 2.33
N VAL A 181 11.70 -7.38 1.94
CA VAL A 181 11.98 -6.22 2.81
C VAL A 181 10.69 -5.57 3.28
N ASN A 182 9.68 -5.50 2.39
CA ASN A 182 8.36 -5.01 2.77
C ASN A 182 7.73 -5.86 3.88
N LEU A 183 7.73 -7.18 3.73
CA LEU A 183 7.15 -8.11 4.69
C LEU A 183 7.89 -8.12 6.05
N GLU A 184 9.23 -8.12 6.01
CA GLU A 184 10.06 -8.33 7.21
C GLU A 184 10.37 -7.03 7.96
N TYR A 185 10.33 -5.87 7.30
CA TYR A 185 10.85 -4.63 7.87
C TYR A 185 9.96 -3.40 7.67
N LEU A 186 9.33 -3.21 6.50
CA LEU A 186 8.54 -2.00 6.21
C LEU A 186 7.05 -2.13 6.57
N ALA A 187 6.48 -3.33 6.69
CA ALA A 187 5.09 -3.49 7.05
C ALA A 187 4.85 -3.08 8.50
N ARG A 188 3.81 -2.27 8.74
CA ARG A 188 3.42 -1.85 10.09
C ARG A 188 2.29 -2.69 10.65
N VAL A 189 1.47 -3.29 9.78
CA VAL A 189 0.19 -3.95 10.09
C VAL A 189 -0.86 -2.97 10.66
N VAL A 190 -0.49 -2.18 11.66
CA VAL A 190 -1.27 -1.07 12.20
C VAL A 190 -0.38 0.18 12.23
N PHE A 191 -0.82 1.22 11.52
CA PHE A 191 -0.19 2.53 11.56
C PHE A 191 -0.58 3.28 12.83
N ILE A 192 0.36 4.07 13.34
CA ILE A 192 0.14 5.07 14.38
C ILE A 192 0.52 6.43 13.77
N LYS A 193 -0.46 7.31 13.59
CA LYS A 193 -0.26 8.67 13.08
C LYS A 193 -0.49 9.68 14.17
N GLU A 194 0.47 10.55 14.39
CA GLU A 194 0.34 11.66 15.34
C GLU A 194 -0.69 12.68 14.81
N THR A 195 -1.78 12.88 15.55
CA THR A 195 -2.89 13.76 15.13
C THR A 195 -3.42 14.59 16.30
N GLY A 196 -2.96 15.83 16.42
CA GLY A 196 -3.44 16.74 17.47
C GLY A 196 -3.10 16.22 18.87
N SER A 197 -4.11 16.00 19.72
CA SER A 197 -3.92 15.61 21.13
C SER A 197 -3.79 14.11 21.38
N THR A 198 -4.16 13.24 20.43
CA THR A 198 -4.05 11.77 20.56
C THR A 198 -3.57 11.16 19.25
N ASN A 199 -2.81 10.07 19.34
CA ASN A 199 -2.38 9.35 18.15
C ASN A 199 -3.58 8.61 17.54
N THR A 200 -3.73 8.66 16.22
CA THR A 200 -4.73 7.89 15.50
C THR A 200 -4.11 6.58 15.00
N VAL A 201 -4.77 5.45 15.28
CA VAL A 201 -4.36 4.13 14.78
C VAL A 201 -5.32 3.61 13.71
N PHE A 202 -4.76 2.96 12.69
CA PHE A 202 -5.52 2.42 11.56
C PHE A 202 -4.74 1.29 10.86
N PRO A 203 -5.42 0.41 10.09
CA PRO A 203 -4.75 -0.67 9.36
C PRO A 203 -3.71 -0.15 8.36
N ASP A 204 -2.58 -0.85 8.26
CA ASP A 204 -1.65 -0.67 7.15
C ASP A 204 -2.33 -1.05 5.83
N SER A 205 -2.01 -0.30 4.79
CA SER A 205 -2.38 -0.56 3.41
C SER A 205 -1.35 0.07 2.49
N VAL A 206 -1.05 -0.59 1.38
CA VAL A 206 0.07 -0.19 0.52
C VAL A 206 -0.25 -0.33 -0.96
N PHE A 207 0.06 0.72 -1.70
CA PHE A 207 0.21 0.63 -3.15
C PHE A 207 1.67 0.46 -3.48
N GLY A 208 1.96 -0.36 -4.50
CA GLY A 208 3.31 -0.48 -4.98
C GLY A 208 3.43 -0.36 -6.48
N LEU A 209 4.54 0.19 -6.96
CA LEU A 209 4.85 0.25 -8.39
C LEU A 209 5.49 -1.07 -8.87
N ASP A 210 4.88 -2.18 -8.42
CA ASP A 210 5.23 -3.56 -8.72
C ASP A 210 4.00 -4.46 -8.52
N SER A 211 3.76 -5.40 -9.44
CA SER A 211 2.57 -6.27 -9.42
C SER A 211 2.54 -7.26 -8.25
N HIS A 212 3.70 -7.65 -7.72
CA HIS A 212 3.82 -8.58 -6.60
C HIS A 212 3.70 -7.90 -5.24
N THR A 213 3.38 -6.60 -5.19
CA THR A 213 3.02 -5.90 -3.93
C THR A 213 1.92 -6.64 -3.17
N THR A 214 1.10 -7.41 -3.88
CA THR A 214 0.09 -8.33 -3.33
C THR A 214 0.63 -9.37 -2.35
N MET A 215 1.95 -9.66 -2.33
CA MET A 215 2.59 -10.55 -1.37
C MET A 215 2.33 -10.12 0.09
N ILE A 216 2.21 -8.81 0.35
CA ILE A 216 1.97 -8.28 1.70
C ILE A 216 0.59 -8.65 2.26
N ASN A 217 -0.36 -9.04 1.40
CA ASN A 217 -1.68 -9.50 1.83
C ASN A 217 -1.58 -10.75 2.72
N GLY A 218 -0.52 -11.55 2.60
CA GLY A 218 -0.24 -12.68 3.47
C GLY A 218 -0.02 -12.30 4.94
N ALA A 219 0.36 -11.06 5.23
CA ALA A 219 0.49 -10.50 6.57
C ALA A 219 -0.73 -9.70 7.03
N GLY A 220 -1.85 -9.76 6.29
CA GLY A 220 -3.10 -9.05 6.64
C GLY A 220 -3.09 -7.55 6.30
N VAL A 221 -2.09 -7.08 5.55
CA VAL A 221 -2.02 -5.71 5.04
C VAL A 221 -2.65 -5.67 3.65
N LEU A 222 -3.67 -4.83 3.45
CA LEU A 222 -4.33 -4.72 2.14
C LEU A 222 -3.44 -3.94 1.16
N GLY A 223 -2.92 -4.60 0.13
CA GLY A 223 -2.07 -3.96 -0.86
C GLY A 223 -2.01 -4.63 -2.22
N TRP A 224 -1.72 -3.83 -3.25
CA TRP A 224 -1.64 -4.27 -4.64
C TRP A 224 -0.77 -3.34 -5.49
N GLY A 225 -0.45 -3.81 -6.70
CA GLY A 225 0.34 -3.06 -7.67
C GLY A 225 -0.50 -2.01 -8.42
N VAL A 226 0.04 -0.81 -8.61
CA VAL A 226 -0.57 0.28 -9.41
C VAL A 226 0.46 0.88 -10.37
N GLY A 227 0.00 1.70 -11.32
CA GLY A 227 0.88 2.47 -12.19
C GLY A 227 1.59 3.61 -11.46
N GLY A 228 2.64 4.16 -12.09
CA GLY A 228 3.44 5.24 -11.51
C GLY A 228 2.63 6.52 -11.27
N ILE A 229 1.77 6.89 -12.23
CA ILE A 229 0.93 8.10 -12.16
C ILE A 229 -0.07 7.99 -11.00
N GLU A 230 -0.72 6.84 -10.85
CA GLU A 230 -1.65 6.59 -9.75
C GLU A 230 -0.93 6.69 -8.39
N ALA A 231 0.27 6.12 -8.30
CA ALA A 231 1.08 6.19 -7.09
C ALA A 231 1.51 7.63 -6.77
N GLU A 232 1.96 8.41 -7.76
CA GLU A 232 2.32 9.81 -7.59
C GLU A 232 1.13 10.66 -7.14
N ALA A 233 -0.05 10.46 -7.74
CA ALA A 233 -1.26 11.16 -7.34
C ALA A 233 -1.60 10.90 -5.87
N VAL A 234 -1.50 9.65 -5.44
CA VAL A 234 -1.69 9.21 -4.05
C VAL A 234 -0.61 9.77 -3.12
N MET A 235 0.66 9.76 -3.54
CA MET A 235 1.75 10.40 -2.80
C MET A 235 1.45 11.89 -2.58
N LEU A 236 0.85 12.59 -3.54
CA LEU A 236 0.46 14.00 -3.42
C LEU A 236 -0.86 14.23 -2.67
N GLY A 237 -1.53 13.16 -2.23
CA GLY A 237 -2.74 13.21 -1.40
C GLY A 237 -4.06 13.14 -2.15
N ASN A 238 -4.07 12.75 -3.42
CA ASN A 238 -5.31 12.43 -4.13
C ASN A 238 -5.67 10.96 -3.91
N PRO A 239 -6.90 10.61 -3.53
CA PRO A 239 -7.28 9.21 -3.41
C PRO A 239 -7.27 8.53 -4.77
N TYR A 240 -7.05 7.23 -4.75
CA TYR A 240 -7.30 6.38 -5.90
C TYR A 240 -8.75 5.94 -5.92
N TYR A 241 -9.41 6.09 -7.06
CA TYR A 241 -10.78 5.65 -7.23
C TYR A 241 -10.79 4.23 -7.79
N LEU A 242 -11.44 3.32 -7.06
CA LEU A 242 -11.63 1.93 -7.47
C LEU A 242 -13.11 1.61 -7.58
N LEU A 243 -13.43 0.62 -8.41
CA LEU A 243 -14.73 -0.04 -8.36
C LEU A 243 -14.79 -0.96 -7.13
N SER A 244 -15.91 -0.95 -6.43
CA SER A 244 -16.15 -1.78 -5.26
C SER A 244 -15.94 -3.26 -5.62
N PRO A 245 -15.01 -3.96 -4.95
CA PRO A 245 -14.61 -5.27 -5.41
C PRO A 245 -15.68 -6.32 -5.09
N GLN A 246 -15.83 -7.29 -5.99
CA GLN A 246 -16.40 -8.59 -5.63
C GLN A 246 -15.34 -9.39 -4.88
N VAL A 247 -15.76 -10.14 -3.85
CA VAL A 247 -14.83 -10.90 -3.01
C VAL A 247 -15.11 -12.39 -3.12
N LEU A 248 -14.19 -13.11 -3.78
CA LEU A 248 -14.22 -14.57 -3.82
C LEU A 248 -13.56 -15.15 -2.56
N GLY A 249 -14.34 -15.85 -1.74
CA GLY A 249 -13.80 -16.62 -0.63
C GLY A 249 -13.12 -17.91 -1.11
N PHE A 250 -11.82 -18.07 -0.80
CA PHE A 250 -11.07 -19.30 -1.06
C PHE A 250 -10.81 -20.04 0.26
N LYS A 251 -11.63 -21.07 0.54
CA LYS A 251 -11.55 -21.82 1.80
C LYS A 251 -10.53 -22.96 1.69
N LEU A 252 -9.44 -22.86 2.45
CA LEU A 252 -8.49 -23.96 2.65
C LEU A 252 -9.04 -24.94 3.70
N THR A 253 -8.95 -26.23 3.42
CA THR A 253 -9.34 -27.31 4.35
C THR A 253 -8.31 -28.43 4.31
N GLY A 254 -8.24 -29.23 5.38
CA GLY A 254 -7.28 -30.33 5.50
C GLY A 254 -5.89 -29.89 5.98
N LYS A 255 -4.89 -30.73 5.72
CA LYS A 255 -3.47 -30.51 6.04
C LYS A 255 -2.63 -30.79 4.79
N LEU A 256 -1.56 -30.02 4.58
CA LEU A 256 -0.56 -30.34 3.57
C LEU A 256 0.15 -31.66 3.90
N SER A 257 0.52 -32.39 2.84
CA SER A 257 1.44 -33.53 2.96
C SER A 257 2.79 -33.06 3.50
N ASP A 258 3.47 -33.90 4.29
CA ASP A 258 4.79 -33.57 4.83
C ASP A 258 5.87 -33.49 3.73
N GLN A 259 5.57 -33.97 2.51
CA GLN A 259 6.43 -33.82 1.32
C GLN A 259 6.14 -32.57 0.49
N ALA A 260 5.02 -31.88 0.75
CA ALA A 260 4.63 -30.70 -0.02
C ALA A 260 5.32 -29.43 0.50
N THR A 261 5.71 -28.57 -0.42
CA THR A 261 6.32 -27.26 -0.15
C THR A 261 5.31 -26.13 -0.29
N ALA A 262 5.67 -24.92 0.16
CA ALA A 262 4.88 -23.71 -0.09
C ALA A 262 4.73 -23.42 -1.59
N THR A 263 5.74 -23.77 -2.39
CA THR A 263 5.72 -23.62 -3.85
C THR A 263 4.69 -24.53 -4.50
N ASP A 264 4.57 -25.78 -4.04
CA ASP A 264 3.55 -26.71 -4.54
C ASP A 264 2.14 -26.17 -4.29
N LEU A 265 1.90 -25.62 -3.09
CA LEU A 265 0.61 -25.05 -2.73
C LEU A 265 0.28 -23.82 -3.57
N VAL A 266 1.20 -22.85 -3.72
CA VAL A 266 0.91 -21.62 -4.46
C VAL A 266 0.70 -21.90 -5.95
N LEU A 267 1.44 -22.84 -6.54
CA LEU A 267 1.24 -23.24 -7.93
C LEU A 267 -0.12 -23.91 -8.13
N TYR A 268 -0.52 -24.80 -7.21
CA TYR A 268 -1.82 -25.47 -7.27
C TYR A 268 -2.99 -24.48 -7.10
N ILE A 269 -2.92 -23.56 -6.13
CA ILE A 269 -3.93 -22.50 -5.96
C ILE A 269 -3.97 -21.62 -7.22
N THR A 270 -2.81 -21.24 -7.77
CA THR A 270 -2.73 -20.45 -9.02
C THR A 270 -3.44 -21.15 -10.17
N GLU A 271 -3.22 -22.45 -10.35
CA GLU A 271 -3.88 -23.26 -11.37
C GLU A 271 -5.41 -23.26 -11.19
N LEU A 272 -5.89 -23.51 -9.96
CA LEU A 272 -7.33 -23.53 -9.65
C LEU A 272 -8.01 -22.18 -9.92
N LEU A 273 -7.38 -21.08 -9.48
CA LEU A 273 -7.93 -19.74 -9.69
C LEU A 273 -7.94 -19.32 -11.16
N ARG A 274 -6.92 -19.72 -11.94
CA ARG A 274 -6.91 -19.50 -13.40
C ARG A 274 -8.01 -20.28 -14.11
N LYS A 275 -8.26 -21.55 -13.74
CA LYS A 275 -9.35 -22.37 -14.31
C LYS A 275 -10.74 -21.79 -14.03
N LYS A 276 -10.91 -21.08 -12.92
CA LYS A 276 -12.18 -20.42 -12.58
C LYS A 276 -12.45 -19.14 -13.39
N ALA A 277 -11.50 -18.71 -14.23
CA ALA A 277 -11.60 -17.52 -15.08
C ALA A 277 -12.02 -16.26 -14.30
N LEU A 278 -11.24 -15.89 -13.28
CA LEU A 278 -11.43 -14.64 -12.52
C LEU A 278 -11.36 -13.36 -13.36
N TRP A 279 -10.97 -13.44 -14.63
CA TRP A 279 -10.70 -12.30 -15.50
C TRP A 279 -11.63 -12.21 -16.73
N GLU A 280 -12.48 -13.21 -17.00
CA GLU A 280 -13.35 -13.19 -18.21
C GLU A 280 -14.73 -12.54 -17.97
N ASN A 281 -15.07 -12.16 -16.72
CA ASN A 281 -16.37 -11.57 -16.38
C ASN A 281 -16.29 -10.40 -15.38
N LEU A 282 -15.16 -9.68 -15.29
CA LEU A 282 -15.03 -8.41 -14.56
C LEU A 282 -14.80 -7.27 -15.55
#